data_AF-A0A0C5DNK8-F1
#
_entry.id   AF-A0A0C5DNK8-F1
#
_cell.length_a   1.000
_cell.length_b   1.000
_cell.length_c   1.000
_cell.angle_alpha   90.00
_cell.angle_beta   90.00
_cell.angle_gamma   90.00
#
_symmetry.space_group_name_H-M   'P 1'
#
loop_
_entity.id
_entity.type
_entity.pdbx_description
1 polymer ?
#
loop_
_entity_poly.entity_id
_entity_poly.type
_entity_poly.pdbx_seq_one_letter_code
_entity_poly.pdbx_strand_id
1 'polypeptide(L)'
;VIMDGDTLEPLKIVSTRGMTVDTQEYHPEPRVAAIVASHEHPDFIVNVKETGHTLLVDYSDIDNIAVTDIGAARFLHDGGWDRSKRYFLTAANQSDKIAVVDSKERKLAALTDVTKIPHPGRGANLDDPEHGPVWVTSALGNANVTFLGTDPQGHPDKAWKTVRIIDGMGGGSLFVKSHPKSTNLWVDAPLNPDESISQPIAVFDVNDLDAGFVKLPIAEWAALGEGPKRVVQGEYNKAGDEIWFSVWSGKEQKAAIVVVDDKTRELKAVIKDPKLVTP
;
A
#
# COMPACT_ATOMS: atom_id res chain seq x y z
N VAL A 1 0.47 -16.09 14.66
CA VAL A 1 1.33 -16.55 15.78
C VAL A 1 2.07 -15.33 16.28
N ILE A 2 2.12 -15.12 17.59
CA ILE A 2 3.00 -14.14 18.23
C ILE A 2 4.23 -14.92 18.71
N MET A 3 5.41 -14.39 18.43
CA MET A 3 6.69 -15.03 18.71
C MET A 3 7.56 -14.07 19.49
N ASP A 4 8.51 -14.62 20.22
CA ASP A 4 9.60 -13.85 20.81
C ASP A 4 10.43 -13.18 19.69
N GLY A 5 10.76 -11.91 19.88
CA GLY A 5 11.38 -11.08 18.84
C GLY A 5 12.83 -11.46 18.53
N ASP A 6 13.55 -12.03 19.50
CA ASP A 6 14.97 -12.35 19.36
C ASP A 6 15.21 -13.80 18.94
N THR A 7 14.33 -14.71 19.35
CA THR A 7 14.51 -16.17 19.20
C THR A 7 13.53 -16.82 18.22
N LEU A 8 12.44 -16.14 17.88
CA LEU A 8 11.30 -16.69 17.14
C LEU A 8 10.57 -17.83 17.88
N GLU A 9 10.79 -17.98 19.19
CA GLU A 9 10.05 -18.94 20.01
C GLU A 9 8.54 -18.61 19.95
N PRO A 10 7.66 -19.58 19.65
CA PRO A 10 6.22 -19.31 19.57
C PRO A 10 5.63 -19.10 20.97
N LEU A 11 5.13 -17.89 21.22
CA LEU A 11 4.52 -17.52 22.51
C LEU A 11 3.01 -17.72 22.52
N LYS A 12 2.33 -17.35 21.43
CA LYS A 12 0.87 -17.51 21.32
C LYS A 12 0.38 -17.83 19.91
N ILE A 13 -0.61 -18.71 19.83
CA ILE A 13 -1.36 -19.00 18.61
C ILE A 13 -2.82 -18.67 18.84
N VAL A 14 -3.40 -17.85 17.96
CA VAL A 14 -4.81 -17.45 18.00
C VAL A 14 -5.44 -17.80 16.66
N SER A 15 -6.60 -18.46 16.71
CA SER A 15 -7.39 -18.79 15.51
C SER A 15 -8.15 -17.56 15.02
N THR A 16 -8.26 -17.40 13.70
CA THR A 16 -9.06 -16.34 13.07
C THR A 16 -10.46 -16.79 12.66
N ARG A 17 -10.78 -18.09 12.72
CA ARG A 17 -12.14 -18.63 12.45
C ARG A 17 -13.17 -17.88 13.28
N GLY A 18 -14.25 -17.45 12.63
CA GLY A 18 -15.22 -16.57 13.26
C GLY A 18 -16.38 -16.23 12.34
N MET A 19 -17.12 -15.19 12.70
CA MET A 19 -18.33 -14.76 11.99
C MET A 19 -17.98 -13.66 10.98
N THR A 20 -18.69 -13.61 9.86
CA THR A 20 -18.57 -12.50 8.91
C THR A 20 -19.20 -11.23 9.49
N VAL A 21 -18.59 -10.07 9.20
CA VAL A 21 -19.03 -8.77 9.74
C VAL A 21 -20.44 -8.39 9.27
N ASP A 22 -20.84 -8.82 8.07
CA ASP A 22 -22.09 -8.48 7.41
C ASP A 22 -23.26 -9.40 7.80
N THR A 23 -23.15 -10.70 7.48
CA THR A 23 -24.22 -11.69 7.65
C THR A 23 -24.17 -12.39 8.99
N GLN A 24 -23.09 -12.21 9.76
CA GLN A 24 -22.85 -12.96 11.00
C GLN A 24 -22.91 -14.48 10.75
N GLU A 25 -22.38 -14.93 9.61
CA GLU A 25 -22.27 -16.34 9.27
C GLU A 25 -20.88 -16.87 9.61
N TYR A 26 -20.80 -18.11 10.08
CA TYR A 26 -19.52 -18.72 10.40
C TYR A 26 -18.70 -18.95 9.13
N HIS A 27 -17.47 -18.44 9.12
CA HIS A 27 -16.50 -18.65 8.06
C HIS A 27 -15.37 -19.58 8.54
N PRO A 28 -15.14 -20.73 7.88
CA PRO A 28 -14.18 -21.75 8.33
C PRO A 28 -12.72 -21.44 7.97
N GLU A 29 -12.48 -20.53 7.02
CA GLU A 29 -11.14 -20.21 6.49
C GLU A 29 -10.89 -18.69 6.32
N PRO A 30 -10.97 -17.88 7.38
CA PRO A 30 -10.67 -16.46 7.30
C PRO A 30 -9.17 -16.20 7.42
N ARG A 31 -8.56 -15.82 6.30
CA ARG A 31 -7.12 -15.62 6.13
C ARG A 31 -6.67 -14.30 6.75
N VAL A 32 -5.48 -14.30 7.34
CA VAL A 32 -4.79 -13.07 7.72
C VAL A 32 -4.19 -12.44 6.46
N ALA A 33 -4.50 -11.17 6.19
CA ALA A 33 -4.05 -10.48 4.98
C ALA A 33 -2.87 -9.54 5.21
N ALA A 34 -2.99 -8.64 6.20
CA ALA A 34 -1.95 -7.70 6.57
C ALA A 34 -1.84 -7.62 8.09
N ILE A 35 -0.62 -7.38 8.56
CA ILE A 35 -0.30 -7.13 9.97
C ILE A 35 0.55 -5.87 10.01
N VAL A 36 0.15 -4.87 10.80
CA VAL A 36 0.97 -3.69 11.10
C VAL A 36 1.10 -3.53 12.62
N ALA A 37 2.14 -2.84 13.07
CA ALA A 37 2.32 -2.52 14.49
C ALA A 37 1.77 -1.12 14.77
N SER A 38 0.97 -1.00 15.83
CA SER A 38 0.48 0.28 16.32
C SER A 38 1.64 1.16 16.82
N HIS A 39 1.49 2.46 16.64
CA HIS A 39 2.37 3.47 17.22
C HIS A 39 1.76 4.16 18.45
N GLU A 40 0.50 3.87 18.76
CA GLU A 40 -0.27 4.49 19.85
C GLU A 40 -0.37 3.57 21.07
N HIS A 41 -0.30 2.26 20.86
CA HIS A 41 -0.46 1.20 21.89
C HIS A 41 0.46 0.02 21.58
N PRO A 42 0.73 -0.87 22.55
CA PRO A 42 1.41 -2.15 22.32
C PRO A 42 0.50 -3.15 21.59
N ASP A 43 -0.05 -2.75 20.43
CA ASP A 43 -0.99 -3.56 19.64
C ASP A 43 -0.34 -3.99 18.31
N PHE A 44 -0.57 -5.24 17.91
CA PHE A 44 -0.58 -5.60 16.49
C PHE A 44 -1.97 -5.35 15.90
N ILE A 45 -2.04 -4.76 14.72
CA ILE A 45 -3.28 -4.57 13.96
C ILE A 45 -3.30 -5.60 12.84
N VAL A 46 -4.29 -6.49 12.87
CA VAL A 46 -4.37 -7.69 12.03
C VAL A 46 -5.64 -7.66 11.19
N ASN A 47 -5.51 -7.64 9.87
CA ASN A 47 -6.64 -7.77 8.96
C ASN A 47 -7.02 -9.24 8.74
N VAL A 48 -8.29 -9.56 8.98
CA VAL A 48 -8.88 -10.88 8.73
C VAL A 48 -9.81 -10.78 7.52
N LYS A 49 -9.36 -11.32 6.39
CA LYS A 49 -9.87 -11.04 5.04
C LYS A 49 -11.35 -11.39 4.87
N GLU A 50 -11.72 -12.66 4.97
CA GLU A 50 -13.05 -13.13 4.54
C GLU A 50 -14.15 -12.68 5.49
N THR A 51 -13.85 -12.58 6.79
CA THR A 51 -14.79 -12.10 7.80
C THR A 51 -14.90 -10.59 7.80
N GLY A 52 -13.86 -9.85 7.39
CA GLY A 52 -13.89 -8.39 7.31
C GLY A 52 -13.70 -7.71 8.65
N HIS A 53 -12.89 -8.31 9.52
CA HIS A 53 -12.55 -7.80 10.85
C HIS A 53 -11.10 -7.34 10.90
N THR A 54 -10.85 -6.21 11.56
CA THR A 54 -9.52 -5.75 11.94
C THR A 54 -9.35 -5.93 13.44
N LEU A 55 -8.38 -6.76 13.84
CA LEU A 55 -8.12 -7.08 15.24
C LEU A 55 -6.96 -6.23 15.76
N LEU A 56 -7.15 -5.54 16.88
CA LEU A 56 -6.05 -4.91 17.64
C LEU A 56 -5.70 -5.85 18.78
N VAL A 57 -4.55 -6.50 18.66
CA VAL A 57 -4.07 -7.54 19.58
C VAL A 57 -3.02 -6.94 20.48
N ASP A 58 -3.40 -6.68 21.74
CA ASP A 58 -2.52 -6.10 22.76
C ASP A 58 -1.52 -7.17 23.23
N TYR A 59 -0.24 -6.92 23.03
CA TYR A 59 0.85 -7.84 23.38
C TYR A 59 1.52 -7.50 24.71
N SER A 60 0.99 -6.57 25.50
CA SER A 60 1.54 -6.20 26.82
C SER A 60 1.45 -7.33 27.86
N ASP A 61 0.46 -8.21 27.71
CA ASP A 61 0.31 -9.44 28.51
C ASP A 61 -0.03 -10.61 27.57
N ILE A 62 0.98 -11.42 27.26
CA ILE A 62 0.85 -12.55 26.32
C ILE A 62 0.04 -13.71 26.91
N ASP A 63 -0.05 -13.80 28.23
CA ASP A 63 -0.81 -14.85 28.91
C ASP A 63 -2.30 -14.50 28.90
N ASN A 64 -2.64 -13.23 29.13
CA ASN A 64 -4.00 -12.69 29.18
C ASN A 64 -4.30 -11.72 28.03
N ILE A 65 -4.09 -12.16 26.78
CA ILE A 65 -4.24 -11.30 25.59
C ILE A 65 -5.60 -10.63 25.53
N ALA A 66 -5.58 -9.30 25.47
CA ALA A 66 -6.73 -8.50 25.10
C ALA A 66 -6.77 -8.31 23.57
N VAL A 67 -7.94 -8.51 22.98
CA VAL A 67 -8.18 -8.25 21.56
C VAL A 67 -9.37 -7.32 21.43
N THR A 68 -9.18 -6.20 20.73
CA THR A 68 -10.30 -5.38 20.25
C THR A 68 -10.65 -5.83 18.84
N ASP A 69 -11.87 -6.30 18.66
CA ASP A 69 -12.38 -6.75 17.36
C ASP A 69 -13.20 -5.65 16.70
N ILE A 70 -12.71 -5.12 15.58
CA ILE A 70 -13.35 -4.03 14.83
C ILE A 70 -13.93 -4.60 13.53
N GLY A 71 -15.25 -4.58 13.42
CA GLY A 71 -15.94 -4.82 12.15
C GLY A 71 -15.66 -3.71 11.15
N ALA A 72 -15.20 -4.07 9.94
CA ALA A 72 -14.90 -3.15 8.86
C ALA A 72 -15.72 -3.51 7.60
N ALA A 73 -15.10 -4.20 6.64
CA ALA A 73 -15.74 -4.69 5.43
C ALA A 73 -15.06 -5.98 4.98
N ARG A 74 -15.79 -6.87 4.31
CA ARG A 74 -15.22 -8.12 3.81
C ARG A 74 -14.12 -7.89 2.79
N PHE A 75 -13.25 -8.88 2.67
CA PHE A 75 -12.12 -8.89 1.75
C PHE A 75 -11.06 -7.83 2.04
N LEU A 76 -10.86 -7.51 3.32
CA LEU A 76 -9.69 -6.76 3.78
C LEU A 76 -8.40 -7.34 3.18
N HIS A 77 -7.48 -6.46 2.84
CA HIS A 77 -6.23 -6.82 2.20
C HIS A 77 -5.09 -6.03 2.86
N ASP A 78 -4.38 -5.26 2.07
CA ASP A 78 -3.26 -4.39 2.41
C ASP A 78 -3.74 -3.00 2.86
N GLY A 79 -2.81 -2.23 3.39
CA GLY A 79 -3.06 -0.93 3.98
C GLY A 79 -1.81 -0.34 4.61
N GLY A 80 -1.90 0.90 5.03
CA GLY A 80 -0.82 1.58 5.72
C GLY A 80 -1.30 2.70 6.61
N TRP A 81 -0.34 3.24 7.35
CA TRP A 81 -0.55 4.35 8.24
C TRP A 81 -0.73 5.65 7.45
N ASP A 82 -1.61 6.52 7.95
CA ASP A 82 -1.54 7.93 7.64
C ASP A 82 -0.21 8.53 8.11
N ARG A 83 0.12 9.75 7.68
CA ARG A 83 1.39 10.38 8.03
C ARG A 83 1.64 10.55 9.54
N SER A 84 0.58 10.68 10.34
CA SER A 84 0.68 10.82 11.80
C SER A 84 0.91 9.49 12.52
N LYS A 85 0.75 8.37 11.80
CA LYS A 85 0.83 6.99 12.33
C LYS A 85 -0.22 6.66 13.37
N ARG A 86 -1.37 7.35 13.30
CA ARG A 86 -2.52 7.11 14.19
C ARG A 86 -3.61 6.31 13.49
N TYR A 87 -3.87 6.60 12.21
CA TYR A 87 -4.96 6.01 11.46
C TYR A 87 -4.42 4.97 10.49
N PHE A 88 -4.92 3.74 10.61
CA PHE A 88 -4.61 2.67 9.68
C PHE A 88 -5.67 2.65 8.57
N LEU A 89 -5.26 2.95 7.34
CA LEU A 89 -6.11 2.92 6.15
C LEU A 89 -5.86 1.62 5.41
N THR A 90 -6.92 0.83 5.19
CA THR A 90 -6.81 -0.48 4.55
C THR A 90 -7.90 -0.73 3.51
N ALA A 91 -7.50 -1.37 2.42
CA ALA A 91 -8.38 -1.72 1.32
C ALA A 91 -9.21 -2.97 1.63
N ALA A 92 -10.53 -2.85 1.50
CA ALA A 92 -11.46 -3.97 1.35
C ALA A 92 -11.71 -4.16 -0.15
N ASN A 93 -10.76 -4.80 -0.83
CA ASN A 93 -10.59 -4.65 -2.28
C ASN A 93 -11.77 -5.16 -3.12
N GLN A 94 -12.40 -6.28 -2.75
CA GLN A 94 -13.61 -6.78 -3.43
C GLN A 94 -14.90 -6.12 -2.94
N SER A 95 -14.81 -5.17 -2.01
CA SER A 95 -15.94 -4.38 -1.52
C SER A 95 -15.84 -2.90 -1.89
N ASP A 96 -14.84 -2.51 -2.70
CA ASP A 96 -14.63 -1.15 -3.21
C ASP A 96 -14.60 -0.08 -2.11
N LYS A 97 -13.98 -0.41 -0.97
CA LYS A 97 -13.93 0.42 0.23
C LYS A 97 -12.53 0.57 0.80
N ILE A 98 -12.29 1.70 1.46
CA ILE A 98 -11.17 1.93 2.37
C ILE A 98 -11.73 2.01 3.80
N ALA A 99 -11.32 1.10 4.66
CA ALA A 99 -11.59 1.17 6.10
C ALA A 99 -10.51 2.00 6.77
N VAL A 100 -10.91 2.91 7.65
CA VAL A 100 -10.02 3.76 8.46
C VAL A 100 -10.18 3.39 9.92
N VAL A 101 -9.13 2.85 10.52
CA VAL A 101 -9.10 2.46 11.93
C VAL A 101 -8.30 3.49 12.72
N ASP A 102 -8.92 4.13 13.72
CA ASP A 102 -8.22 4.97 14.69
C ASP A 102 -7.56 4.06 15.72
N SER A 103 -6.25 3.87 15.60
CA SER A 103 -5.51 2.95 16.48
C SER A 103 -5.46 3.46 17.92
N LYS A 104 -5.47 4.79 18.12
CA LYS A 104 -5.45 5.40 19.45
C LYS A 104 -6.75 5.12 20.21
N GLU A 105 -7.87 5.30 19.52
CA GLU A 105 -9.21 5.09 20.11
C GLU A 105 -9.71 3.65 19.94
N ARG A 106 -8.91 2.78 19.30
CA ARG A 106 -9.22 1.38 18.98
C ARG A 106 -10.61 1.19 18.35
N LYS A 107 -10.96 2.02 17.37
CA LYS A 107 -12.29 2.00 16.71
C LYS A 107 -12.24 2.28 15.22
N LEU A 108 -13.28 1.88 14.50
CA LEU A 108 -13.48 2.30 13.11
C LEU A 108 -13.81 3.81 13.09
N ALA A 109 -12.99 4.60 12.40
CA ALA A 109 -13.20 6.03 12.20
C ALA A 109 -14.10 6.30 10.99
N ALA A 110 -13.90 5.56 9.91
CA ALA A 110 -14.67 5.70 8.67
C ALA A 110 -14.60 4.43 7.81
N LEU A 111 -15.57 4.32 6.90
CA LEU A 111 -15.59 3.34 5.83
C LEU A 111 -15.96 4.05 4.53
N THR A 112 -14.96 4.32 3.69
CA THR A 112 -15.05 5.23 2.55
C THR A 112 -15.15 4.45 1.25
N ASP A 113 -16.15 4.76 0.42
CA ASP A 113 -16.28 4.18 -0.91
C ASP A 113 -15.21 4.72 -1.87
N VAL A 114 -14.62 3.84 -2.69
CA VAL A 114 -13.63 4.18 -3.71
C VAL A 114 -13.92 3.46 -5.02
N THR A 115 -13.30 3.91 -6.10
CA THR A 115 -13.54 3.35 -7.43
C THR A 115 -12.83 2.00 -7.61
N LYS A 116 -13.62 0.91 -7.57
CA LYS A 116 -13.31 -0.46 -8.03
C LYS A 116 -11.90 -1.01 -7.76
N ILE A 117 -11.79 -1.92 -6.80
CA ILE A 117 -10.59 -2.72 -6.47
C ILE A 117 -9.35 -1.85 -6.18
N PRO A 118 -9.36 -1.08 -5.07
CA PRO A 118 -8.16 -0.38 -4.61
C PRO A 118 -7.05 -1.39 -4.27
N HIS A 119 -5.81 -1.05 -4.65
CA HIS A 119 -4.61 -1.81 -4.32
C HIS A 119 -3.47 -0.84 -3.94
N PRO A 120 -3.32 -0.51 -2.64
CA PRO A 120 -2.36 0.49 -2.19
C PRO A 120 -0.94 -0.02 -1.93
N GLY A 121 -0.76 -1.32 -1.63
CA GLY A 121 0.35 -1.73 -0.76
C GLY A 121 0.20 -1.07 0.61
N ARG A 122 1.18 -0.24 0.99
CA ARG A 122 1.08 0.65 2.18
C ARG A 122 0.42 2.01 1.85
N GLY A 123 0.20 2.28 0.56
CA GLY A 123 -0.17 3.60 0.05
C GLY A 123 0.96 4.61 0.10
N ALA A 124 0.66 5.85 -0.27
CA ALA A 124 1.58 6.97 -0.20
C ALA A 124 0.93 8.13 0.57
N ASN A 125 1.64 8.69 1.54
CA ASN A 125 1.21 9.88 2.25
C ASN A 125 1.81 11.13 1.60
N LEU A 126 0.98 12.14 1.33
CA LEU A 126 1.39 13.40 0.70
C LEU A 126 0.81 14.60 1.45
N ASP A 127 1.43 15.76 1.23
CA ASP A 127 0.80 17.05 1.50
C ASP A 127 0.28 17.59 0.15
N ASP A 128 -1.02 17.40 -0.10
CA ASP A 128 -1.69 17.94 -1.29
C ASP A 128 -1.84 19.46 -1.14
N PRO A 129 -1.43 20.28 -2.14
CA PRO A 129 -1.48 21.74 -2.07
C PRO A 129 -2.88 22.33 -1.79
N GLU A 130 -3.94 21.62 -2.18
CA GLU A 130 -5.33 22.07 -2.05
C GLU A 130 -6.05 21.38 -0.88
N HIS A 131 -5.73 20.11 -0.64
CA HIS A 131 -6.47 19.27 0.30
C HIS A 131 -5.76 19.01 1.64
N GLY A 132 -4.49 19.40 1.77
CA GLY A 132 -3.69 19.15 2.97
C GLY A 132 -3.21 17.70 3.03
N PRO A 133 -3.02 17.12 4.23
CA PRO A 133 -2.57 15.74 4.38
C PRO A 133 -3.54 14.73 3.75
N VAL A 134 -3.00 13.91 2.86
CA VAL A 134 -3.74 12.86 2.16
C VAL A 134 -2.98 11.54 2.17
N TRP A 135 -3.73 10.45 2.03
CA TRP A 135 -3.23 9.11 1.76
C TRP A 135 -3.75 8.65 0.40
N VAL A 136 -2.86 8.05 -0.39
CA VAL A 136 -3.09 7.73 -1.80
C VAL A 136 -3.07 6.22 -2.03
N THR A 137 -3.98 5.75 -2.86
CA THR A 137 -4.02 4.38 -3.40
C THR A 137 -4.19 4.40 -4.91
N SER A 138 -3.59 3.43 -5.60
CA SER A 138 -3.97 3.09 -6.98
C SER A 138 -5.07 2.02 -7.00
N ALA A 139 -5.53 1.66 -8.19
CA ALA A 139 -6.49 0.58 -8.41
C ALA A 139 -5.95 -0.51 -9.35
N LEU A 140 -6.38 -1.75 -9.10
CA LEU A 140 -6.06 -2.87 -9.98
C LEU A 140 -6.96 -2.88 -11.23
N GLY A 141 -8.24 -2.53 -11.07
CA GLY A 141 -9.27 -2.71 -12.09
C GLY A 141 -9.46 -1.54 -13.06
N ASN A 142 -8.78 -0.41 -12.85
CA ASN A 142 -8.92 0.82 -13.64
C ASN A 142 -7.66 1.69 -13.45
N ALA A 143 -7.57 2.83 -14.15
CA ALA A 143 -6.43 3.72 -14.10
C ALA A 143 -6.43 4.70 -12.91
N ASN A 144 -7.44 4.68 -12.04
CA ASN A 144 -7.60 5.70 -11.02
C ASN A 144 -6.51 5.62 -9.94
N VAL A 145 -6.05 6.80 -9.55
CA VAL A 145 -5.23 7.03 -8.37
C VAL A 145 -6.04 7.95 -7.45
N THR A 146 -6.45 7.42 -6.30
CA THR A 146 -7.44 8.01 -5.41
C THR A 146 -6.76 8.55 -4.15
N PHE A 147 -7.11 9.79 -3.79
CA PHE A 147 -6.56 10.54 -2.66
C PHE A 147 -7.64 10.69 -1.60
N LEU A 148 -7.38 10.21 -0.38
CA LEU A 148 -8.25 10.39 0.77
C LEU A 148 -7.64 11.41 1.73
N GLY A 149 -8.44 12.37 2.21
CA GLY A 149 -8.02 13.28 3.27
C GLY A 149 -7.82 12.56 4.61
N THR A 150 -6.75 12.86 5.34
CA THR A 150 -6.39 12.13 6.58
C THR A 150 -6.20 13.03 7.81
N ASP A 151 -6.59 14.29 7.75
CA ASP A 151 -6.42 15.24 8.84
C ASP A 151 -7.77 15.71 9.43
N PRO A 152 -8.35 14.97 10.38
CA PRO A 152 -9.62 15.34 11.02
C PRO A 152 -9.53 16.58 11.93
N GLN A 153 -8.33 17.09 12.25
CA GLN A 153 -8.18 18.26 13.11
C GLN A 153 -8.04 19.54 12.30
N GLY A 154 -7.14 19.57 11.30
CA GLY A 154 -6.92 20.73 10.45
C GLY A 154 -7.86 20.81 9.24
N HIS A 155 -8.35 19.66 8.76
CA HIS A 155 -9.18 19.56 7.54
C HIS A 155 -10.42 18.66 7.77
N PRO A 156 -11.26 18.95 8.79
CA PRO A 156 -12.36 18.07 9.21
C PRO A 156 -13.42 17.84 8.13
N ASP A 157 -13.63 18.80 7.23
CA ASP A 157 -14.56 18.70 6.11
C ASP A 157 -14.09 17.70 5.03
N LYS A 158 -12.79 17.44 4.96
CA LYS A 158 -12.12 16.56 3.98
C LYS A 158 -11.73 15.19 4.56
N ALA A 159 -11.60 15.09 5.89
CA ALA A 159 -11.15 13.87 6.54
C ALA A 159 -12.02 12.66 6.17
N TRP A 160 -11.33 11.59 5.76
CA TRP A 160 -11.91 10.30 5.36
C TRP A 160 -12.77 10.34 4.11
N LYS A 161 -12.67 11.39 3.31
CA LYS A 161 -13.36 11.49 2.02
C LYS A 161 -12.34 11.41 0.90
N THR A 162 -12.79 10.86 -0.23
CA THR A 162 -12.09 11.01 -1.50
C THR A 162 -12.11 12.49 -1.90
N VAL A 163 -10.93 13.11 -1.92
CA VAL A 163 -10.78 14.54 -2.23
C VAL A 163 -10.31 14.77 -3.66
N ARG A 164 -9.56 13.83 -4.22
CA ARG A 164 -9.03 13.89 -5.59
C ARG A 164 -8.96 12.50 -6.19
N ILE A 165 -9.24 12.43 -7.49
CA ILE A 165 -8.95 11.25 -8.33
C ILE A 165 -8.24 11.75 -9.58
N ILE A 166 -7.09 11.16 -9.89
CA ILE A 166 -6.35 11.38 -11.14
C ILE A 166 -6.21 10.05 -11.89
N ASP A 167 -5.87 10.12 -13.18
CA ASP A 167 -5.62 8.93 -13.99
C ASP A 167 -4.11 8.64 -14.09
N GLY A 168 -3.73 7.42 -13.72
CA GLY A 168 -2.43 6.83 -13.99
C GLY A 168 -2.31 6.29 -15.42
N MET A 169 -1.30 5.47 -15.68
CA MET A 169 -1.04 4.94 -17.02
C MET A 169 -2.12 3.98 -17.54
N GLY A 170 -2.83 3.31 -16.63
CA GLY A 170 -3.81 2.28 -16.94
C GLY A 170 -4.13 1.42 -15.72
N GLY A 171 -4.99 0.41 -15.90
CA GLY A 171 -5.22 -0.60 -14.87
C GLY A 171 -4.02 -1.51 -14.64
N GLY A 172 -4.07 -2.32 -13.58
CA GLY A 172 -3.00 -3.24 -13.22
C GLY A 172 -1.92 -2.66 -12.29
N SER A 173 -2.18 -1.50 -11.68
CA SER A 173 -1.31 -0.93 -10.63
C SER A 173 -1.35 -1.78 -9.38
N LEU A 174 -0.19 -1.93 -8.75
CA LEU A 174 -0.03 -2.63 -7.47
C LEU A 174 0.47 -1.69 -6.37
N PHE A 175 1.30 -0.71 -6.71
CA PHE A 175 1.93 0.17 -5.73
C PHE A 175 1.92 1.62 -6.16
N VAL A 176 1.65 2.48 -5.18
CA VAL A 176 2.01 3.89 -5.21
C VAL A 176 3.12 4.16 -4.21
N LYS A 177 3.97 5.15 -4.49
CA LYS A 177 5.05 5.53 -3.57
C LYS A 177 5.35 7.02 -3.62
N SER A 178 5.71 7.56 -2.46
CA SER A 178 6.33 8.88 -2.30
C SER A 178 7.20 8.85 -1.04
N HIS A 179 7.85 9.97 -0.72
CA HIS A 179 8.69 10.14 0.46
C HIS A 179 8.54 11.57 1.01
N PRO A 180 8.61 11.81 2.34
CA PRO A 180 8.46 13.15 2.92
C PRO A 180 9.43 14.24 2.46
N LYS A 181 10.48 13.88 1.70
CA LYS A 181 11.46 14.80 1.11
C LYS A 181 11.39 14.87 -0.42
N SER A 182 10.48 14.13 -1.01
CA SER A 182 10.24 14.10 -2.44
C SER A 182 9.00 14.91 -2.78
N THR A 183 9.00 15.51 -3.96
CA THR A 183 7.80 16.09 -4.58
C THR A 183 7.19 15.16 -5.63
N ASN A 184 7.63 13.91 -5.68
CA ASN A 184 7.15 12.93 -6.66
C ASN A 184 6.12 11.98 -6.06
N LEU A 185 5.11 11.66 -6.85
CA LEU A 185 4.25 10.49 -6.64
C LEU A 185 4.49 9.49 -7.78
N TRP A 186 4.92 8.29 -7.42
CA TRP A 186 5.26 7.20 -8.33
C TRP A 186 4.13 6.18 -8.36
N VAL A 187 3.71 5.77 -9.56
CA VAL A 187 2.61 4.82 -9.77
C VAL A 187 3.02 3.78 -10.80
N ASP A 188 2.97 2.52 -10.41
CA ASP A 188 3.28 1.39 -11.30
C ASP A 188 2.03 0.85 -12.01
N ALA A 189 2.23 -0.05 -12.98
CA ALA A 189 1.15 -0.77 -13.64
C ALA A 189 1.59 -2.18 -14.07
N PRO A 190 2.25 -2.96 -13.19
CA PRO A 190 2.93 -4.19 -13.57
C PRO A 190 1.99 -5.23 -14.12
N LEU A 191 0.71 -5.26 -13.75
CA LEU A 191 -0.25 -6.26 -14.22
C LEU A 191 -1.01 -5.83 -15.49
N ASN A 192 -0.68 -4.68 -16.06
CA ASN A 192 -1.24 -4.29 -17.34
C ASN A 192 -0.80 -5.28 -18.44
N PRO A 193 -1.69 -5.68 -19.36
CA PRO A 193 -1.32 -6.56 -20.47
C PRO A 193 -0.46 -5.87 -21.53
N ASP A 194 -0.50 -4.53 -21.62
CA ASP A 194 0.30 -3.75 -22.57
C ASP A 194 1.70 -3.48 -21.98
N GLU A 195 2.74 -3.85 -22.74
CA GLU A 195 4.13 -3.60 -22.36
C GLU A 195 4.44 -2.10 -22.28
N SER A 196 3.79 -1.27 -23.10
CA SER A 196 3.94 0.19 -23.06
C SER A 196 3.40 0.83 -21.77
N ILE A 197 2.70 0.06 -20.93
CA ILE A 197 2.17 0.47 -19.62
C ILE A 197 2.85 -0.31 -18.48
N SER A 198 3.11 -1.60 -18.64
CA SER A 198 3.70 -2.44 -17.57
C SER A 198 5.23 -2.33 -17.44
N GLN A 199 5.92 -1.75 -18.42
CA GLN A 199 7.38 -1.56 -18.44
C GLN A 199 7.89 -0.16 -18.07
N PRO A 200 7.11 0.93 -18.15
CA PRO A 200 7.47 2.21 -17.54
C PRO A 200 6.93 2.40 -16.12
N ILE A 201 7.28 3.54 -15.51
CA ILE A 201 6.64 4.08 -14.29
C ILE A 201 6.04 5.45 -14.60
N ALA A 202 4.86 5.77 -14.05
CA ALA A 202 4.34 7.13 -14.04
C ALA A 202 4.89 7.89 -12.83
N VAL A 203 5.33 9.14 -13.07
CA VAL A 203 5.75 10.07 -12.02
C VAL A 203 4.99 11.39 -12.16
N PHE A 204 4.26 11.75 -11.11
CA PHE A 204 3.56 13.03 -10.98
C PHE A 204 4.39 13.99 -10.13
N ASP A 205 4.31 15.29 -10.42
CA ASP A 205 4.70 16.33 -9.46
C ASP A 205 3.53 16.58 -8.49
N VAL A 206 3.75 16.36 -7.21
CA VAL A 206 2.74 16.56 -6.15
C VAL A 206 2.31 18.02 -6.07
N ASN A 207 3.15 18.96 -6.49
CA ASN A 207 2.82 20.38 -6.49
C ASN A 207 2.01 20.83 -7.72
N ASP A 208 1.92 19.98 -8.75
CA ASP A 208 1.21 20.28 -10.00
C ASP A 208 0.64 18.99 -10.62
N LEU A 209 -0.35 18.40 -9.94
CA LEU A 209 -0.99 17.16 -10.38
C LEU A 209 -1.78 17.34 -11.69
N ASP A 210 -2.19 18.56 -12.02
CA ASP A 210 -2.95 18.89 -13.24
C ASP A 210 -2.07 18.85 -14.50
N ALA A 211 -0.75 19.00 -14.37
CA ALA A 211 0.20 18.78 -15.45
C ALA A 211 0.26 17.30 -15.92
N GLY A 212 -0.31 16.37 -15.13
CA GLY A 212 -0.28 14.95 -15.40
C GLY A 212 1.05 14.29 -15.02
N PHE A 213 1.31 13.11 -15.58
CA PHE A 213 2.52 12.33 -15.28
C PHE A 213 3.52 12.33 -16.44
N VAL A 214 4.80 12.19 -16.07
CA VAL A 214 5.86 11.78 -16.98
C VAL A 214 6.00 10.26 -16.92
N LYS A 215 6.23 9.61 -18.07
CA LYS A 215 6.56 8.19 -18.14
C LYS A 215 8.07 8.01 -18.19
N LEU A 216 8.65 7.32 -17.19
CA LEU A 216 10.07 6.94 -17.23
C LEU A 216 10.21 5.50 -17.74
N PRO A 217 11.10 5.24 -18.70
CA PRO A 217 11.22 3.93 -19.36
C PRO A 217 12.10 2.97 -18.53
N ILE A 218 11.65 2.62 -17.34
CA ILE A 218 12.42 1.85 -16.35
C ILE A 218 12.93 0.51 -16.91
N ALA A 219 12.09 -0.28 -17.58
CA ALA A 219 12.54 -1.56 -18.16
C ALA A 219 13.52 -1.37 -19.33
N GLU A 220 13.43 -0.27 -20.06
CA GLU A 220 14.35 0.07 -21.15
C GLU A 220 15.73 0.40 -20.58
N TRP A 221 15.79 1.26 -19.55
CA TRP A 221 17.01 1.56 -18.81
C TRP A 221 17.67 0.31 -18.26
N ALA A 222 16.87 -0.68 -17.86
CA ALA A 222 17.38 -1.97 -17.40
C ALA A 222 18.13 -2.76 -18.48
N ALA A 223 17.90 -2.52 -19.77
CA ALA A 223 18.60 -3.16 -20.89
C ALA A 223 18.74 -4.70 -20.72
N LEU A 224 17.61 -5.39 -20.55
CA LEU A 224 17.56 -6.85 -20.29
C LEU A 224 17.35 -7.70 -21.55
N GLY A 225 17.06 -7.07 -22.70
CA GLY A 225 16.76 -7.77 -23.96
C GLY A 225 15.30 -8.24 -24.04
N GLU A 226 15.07 -9.24 -24.89
CA GLU A 226 13.75 -9.85 -25.09
C GLU A 226 13.26 -10.60 -23.85
N GLY A 227 11.94 -10.75 -23.75
CA GLY A 227 11.26 -11.44 -22.67
C GLY A 227 10.36 -10.54 -21.83
N PRO A 228 9.45 -11.14 -21.04
CA PRO A 228 8.54 -10.41 -20.18
C PRO A 228 9.31 -9.62 -19.13
N LYS A 229 8.98 -8.34 -19.04
CA LYS A 229 9.47 -7.40 -18.04
C LYS A 229 8.26 -6.69 -17.47
N ARG A 230 8.14 -6.63 -16.16
CA ARG A 230 7.12 -5.88 -15.44
C ARG A 230 7.82 -5.02 -14.40
N VAL A 231 7.54 -3.72 -14.40
CA VAL A 231 8.11 -2.79 -13.44
C VAL A 231 7.17 -2.68 -12.27
N VAL A 232 7.68 -3.02 -11.08
CA VAL A 232 6.87 -3.17 -9.88
C VAL A 232 7.59 -2.59 -8.68
N GLN A 233 6.81 -1.95 -7.82
CA GLN A 233 7.18 -1.48 -6.49
C GLN A 233 8.37 -0.51 -6.48
N GLY A 234 8.08 0.78 -6.39
CA GLY A 234 9.09 1.77 -6.03
C GLY A 234 9.38 1.71 -4.53
N GLU A 235 10.64 1.71 -4.11
CA GLU A 235 11.05 1.87 -2.70
C GLU A 235 12.19 2.87 -2.58
N TYR A 236 12.08 3.79 -1.63
CA TYR A 236 13.09 4.81 -1.40
C TYR A 236 14.25 4.29 -0.56
N ASN A 237 15.44 4.86 -0.79
CA ASN A 237 16.53 4.77 0.16
C ASN A 237 16.22 5.57 1.45
N LYS A 238 17.09 5.46 2.47
CA LYS A 238 16.92 6.19 3.75
C LYS A 238 16.93 7.71 3.59
N ALA A 239 17.73 8.23 2.65
CA ALA A 239 17.88 9.66 2.46
C ALA A 239 16.63 10.28 1.83
N GLY A 240 15.90 9.50 1.04
CA GLY A 240 14.73 9.92 0.28
C GLY A 240 15.07 10.59 -1.04
N ASP A 241 16.29 10.39 -1.55
CA ASP A 241 16.82 11.02 -2.77
C ASP A 241 17.03 10.02 -3.92
N GLU A 242 16.85 8.73 -3.67
CA GLU A 242 16.84 7.68 -4.68
C GLU A 242 15.62 6.77 -4.49
N ILE A 243 14.98 6.39 -5.59
CA ILE A 243 13.92 5.40 -5.62
C ILE A 243 14.30 4.22 -6.51
N TRP A 244 14.00 3.02 -6.04
CA TRP A 244 14.45 1.75 -6.58
C TRP A 244 13.23 0.98 -7.10
N PHE A 245 13.31 0.43 -8.31
CA PHE A 245 12.24 -0.36 -8.92
C PHE A 245 12.76 -1.73 -9.34
N SER A 246 12.00 -2.78 -9.02
CA SER A 246 12.25 -4.12 -9.58
C SER A 246 11.77 -4.17 -11.03
N VAL A 247 12.64 -4.62 -11.93
CA VAL A 247 12.29 -5.03 -13.29
C VAL A 247 12.17 -6.54 -13.28
N TRP A 248 10.95 -6.99 -12.99
CA TRP A 248 10.61 -8.38 -12.73
C TRP A 248 10.43 -9.16 -14.04
N SER A 249 11.16 -10.27 -14.15
CA SER A 249 11.15 -11.19 -15.29
C SER A 249 10.97 -12.64 -14.81
N GLY A 250 10.78 -13.58 -15.75
CA GLY A 250 10.66 -15.00 -15.41
C GLY A 250 11.94 -15.56 -14.76
N LYS A 251 11.80 -16.68 -14.04
CA LYS A 251 12.90 -17.32 -13.29
C LYS A 251 14.17 -17.59 -14.12
N GLU A 252 14.01 -17.99 -15.37
CA GLU A 252 15.10 -18.33 -16.28
C GLU A 252 15.58 -17.11 -17.12
N GLN A 253 15.07 -15.92 -16.83
CA GLN A 253 15.35 -14.68 -17.57
C GLN A 253 16.11 -13.69 -16.69
N LYS A 254 16.83 -12.78 -17.33
CA LYS A 254 17.57 -11.72 -16.62
C LYS A 254 16.57 -10.72 -16.03
N ALA A 255 16.80 -10.33 -14.79
CA ALA A 255 16.09 -9.25 -14.10
C ALA A 255 17.08 -8.15 -13.68
N ALA A 256 16.56 -7.04 -13.17
CA ALA A 256 17.37 -5.96 -12.63
C ALA A 256 16.62 -5.19 -11.53
N ILE A 257 17.36 -4.44 -10.73
CA ILE A 257 16.82 -3.30 -9.99
C ILE A 257 17.33 -2.02 -10.65
N VAL A 258 16.43 -1.10 -10.95
CA VAL A 258 16.75 0.21 -11.52
C VAL A 258 16.64 1.26 -10.43
N VAL A 259 17.69 2.05 -10.25
CA VAL A 259 17.75 3.15 -9.28
C VAL A 259 17.60 4.45 -10.05
N VAL A 260 16.67 5.29 -9.60
CA VAL A 260 16.36 6.61 -10.16
C VAL A 260 16.72 7.67 -9.14
N ASP A 261 17.41 8.72 -9.60
CA ASP A 261 17.63 9.92 -8.80
C ASP A 261 16.30 10.68 -8.70
N ASP A 262 15.76 10.81 -7.48
CA ASP A 262 14.41 11.31 -7.26
C ASP A 262 14.25 12.76 -7.75
N LYS A 263 15.27 13.59 -7.53
CA LYS A 263 15.21 15.02 -7.85
C LYS A 263 15.22 15.28 -9.34
N THR A 264 16.06 14.55 -10.08
CA THR A 264 16.23 14.74 -11.52
C THR A 264 15.31 13.85 -12.34
N ARG A 265 14.77 12.78 -11.74
CA ARG A 265 14.02 11.70 -12.40
C ARG A 265 14.87 10.98 -13.47
N GLU A 266 16.19 11.02 -13.33
CA GLU A 266 17.14 10.39 -14.25
C GLU A 266 17.62 9.04 -13.73
N LEU A 267 18.05 8.18 -14.65
CA LEU A 267 18.68 6.92 -14.32
C LEU A 267 19.96 7.15 -13.49
N LYS A 268 20.00 6.59 -12.29
CA LYS A 268 21.17 6.64 -11.41
C LYS A 268 22.05 5.41 -11.54
N ALA A 269 21.44 4.23 -11.49
CA ALA A 269 22.14 2.95 -11.57
C ALA A 269 21.23 1.83 -12.03
N VAL A 270 21.84 0.74 -12.51
CA VAL A 270 21.16 -0.52 -12.81
C VAL A 270 21.93 -1.65 -12.12
N ILE A 271 21.26 -2.34 -11.20
CA ILE A 271 21.83 -3.46 -10.45
C ILE A 271 21.43 -4.75 -11.16
N LYS A 272 22.43 -5.51 -11.59
CA LYS A 272 22.29 -6.84 -12.18
C LYS A 272 23.26 -7.79 -11.51
N ASP A 273 22.78 -8.97 -11.14
CA ASP A 273 23.61 -10.05 -10.62
C ASP A 273 22.98 -11.39 -11.05
N PRO A 274 23.74 -12.42 -11.44
CA PRO A 274 23.19 -13.75 -11.73
C PRO A 274 22.38 -14.36 -10.57
N LYS A 275 22.62 -13.93 -9.33
CA LYS A 275 21.86 -14.33 -8.13
C LYS A 275 20.57 -13.52 -7.95
N LEU A 276 20.39 -12.43 -8.68
CA LEU A 276 19.19 -11.59 -8.67
C LEU A 276 18.10 -12.24 -9.54
N VAL A 277 17.52 -13.32 -9.02
CA VAL A 277 16.46 -14.09 -9.68
C VAL A 277 15.11 -13.63 -9.14
N THR A 278 14.22 -13.19 -10.05
CA THR A 278 12.86 -12.70 -9.73
C THR A 278 12.83 -11.70 -8.56
N PRO A 279 13.58 -10.58 -8.65
CA PRO A 279 13.58 -9.52 -7.63
C PRO A 279 12.28 -8.74 -7.59
#